data_AF-A0A3Q7H849-F1
#
_entry.id   AF-A0A3Q7H849-F1
#
_cell.length_a   1.000
_cell.length_b   1.000
_cell.length_c   1.000
_cell.angle_alpha   90.00
_cell.angle_beta   90.00
_cell.angle_gamma   90.00
#
_symmetry.space_group_name_H-M   'P 1'
#
loop_
_entity.id
_entity.type
_entity.pdbx_description
1 polymer ?
#
loop_
_entity_poly.entity_id
_entity_poly.type
_entity_poly.pdbx_seq_one_letter_code
_entity_poly.pdbx_strand_id
1 'polypeptide(L)'
;MFQESRPIGSPPKSWSELSEDFLARFMPRSITDRLPDQFSRLEQGPMTVSKYEARFHKLYYPATIIFPTEGENVRRFVHGFRYHLSVDRKHMVSAGRSFLDVVDHARFMEHIHRED
;
A
#
# COMPACT_ATOMS: atom_id res chain seq x y z
N MET A 1 4.07 -27.77 -14.88
CA MET A 1 3.70 -28.78 -13.88
C MET A 1 2.49 -28.24 -13.12
N PHE A 2 1.35 -28.92 -13.20
CA PHE A 2 0.17 -28.55 -12.45
C PHE A 2 0.36 -29.02 -11.00
N GLN A 3 0.15 -28.12 -10.04
CA GLN A 3 0.23 -28.42 -8.62
C GLN A 3 -0.83 -29.48 -8.29
N GLU A 4 -0.42 -30.63 -7.78
CA GLU A 4 -1.31 -31.72 -7.35
C GLU A 4 -2.34 -31.21 -6.34
N SER A 5 -3.59 -31.65 -6.50
CA SER A 5 -4.67 -31.40 -5.57
C SER A 5 -4.29 -31.93 -4.18
N ARG A 6 -4.50 -31.12 -3.13
CA ARG A 6 -4.11 -31.48 -1.76
C ARG A 6 -4.81 -32.79 -1.33
N PRO A 7 -4.11 -33.73 -0.66
CA PRO A 7 -4.73 -34.96 -0.18
C PRO A 7 -5.92 -34.70 0.75
N ILE A 8 -6.97 -35.50 0.60
CA ILE A 8 -8.17 -35.47 1.45
C ILE A 8 -7.75 -35.75 2.90
N GLY A 9 -8.19 -34.91 3.84
CA GLY A 9 -7.84 -35.03 5.27
C GLY A 9 -6.68 -34.13 5.73
N SER A 10 -6.08 -33.33 4.83
CA SER A 10 -5.09 -32.33 5.22
C SER A 10 -5.70 -31.26 6.13
N PRO A 11 -5.00 -30.79 7.19
CA PRO A 11 -5.47 -29.68 8.00
C PRO A 11 -5.70 -28.42 7.16
N PRO A 12 -6.71 -27.58 7.49
CA PRO A 12 -6.96 -26.33 6.79
C PRO A 12 -5.70 -25.46 6.78
N LYS A 13 -5.42 -24.80 5.65
CA LYS A 13 -4.34 -23.80 5.61
C LYS A 13 -4.74 -22.61 6.46
N SER A 14 -3.77 -22.08 7.19
CA SER A 14 -3.85 -20.71 7.71
C SER A 14 -3.97 -19.72 6.54
N TRP A 15 -4.47 -18.52 6.85
CA TRP A 15 -4.51 -17.43 5.87
C TRP A 15 -3.11 -17.10 5.32
N SER A 16 -2.06 -17.26 6.15
CA SER A 16 -0.66 -17.04 5.75
C SER A 16 -0.22 -18.04 4.68
N GLU A 17 -0.43 -19.33 4.92
CA GLU A 17 -0.02 -20.39 3.98
C GLU A 17 -0.78 -20.28 2.65
N LEU A 18 -2.08 -19.99 2.71
CA LEU A 18 -2.89 -19.79 1.51
C LEU A 18 -2.42 -18.57 0.71
N SER A 19 -2.08 -17.50 1.41
CA SER A 19 -1.57 -16.28 0.80
C SER A 19 -0.22 -16.51 0.12
N GLU A 20 0.71 -17.20 0.78
CA GLU A 20 2.02 -17.52 0.23
C GLU A 20 1.91 -18.35 -1.07
N ASP A 21 1.07 -19.40 -1.05
CA ASP A 21 0.81 -20.21 -2.24
C ASP A 21 0.18 -19.41 -3.39
N PHE A 22 -0.75 -18.50 -3.06
CA PHE A 22 -1.37 -17.63 -4.04
C PHE A 22 -0.34 -16.69 -4.67
N LEU A 23 0.49 -16.04 -3.85
CA LEU A 23 1.54 -15.17 -4.35
C LEU A 23 2.56 -15.93 -5.21
N ALA A 24 3.02 -17.11 -4.76
CA ALA A 24 3.98 -17.92 -5.50
C ALA A 24 3.46 -18.38 -6.87
N ARG A 25 2.13 -18.59 -7.00
CA ARG A 25 1.50 -19.07 -8.23
C ARG A 25 1.14 -17.96 -9.21
N PHE A 26 0.72 -16.80 -8.71
CA PHE A 26 0.18 -15.73 -9.55
C PHE A 26 1.06 -14.48 -9.62
N MET A 27 2.03 -14.32 -8.73
CA MET A 27 3.03 -13.25 -8.78
C MET A 27 4.41 -13.81 -9.12
N PRO A 28 4.97 -13.45 -10.28
CA PRO A 28 6.36 -13.78 -10.60
C PRO A 28 7.31 -13.29 -9.49
N ARG A 29 8.33 -14.11 -9.16
CA ARG A 29 9.34 -13.75 -8.15
C ARG A 29 10.02 -12.40 -8.43
N SER A 30 10.21 -12.07 -9.71
CA SER A 30 10.76 -10.78 -10.12
C SER A 30 9.91 -9.57 -9.69
N ILE A 31 8.61 -9.76 -9.49
CA ILE A 31 7.70 -8.72 -8.96
C ILE A 31 7.77 -8.72 -7.44
N THR A 32 7.72 -9.88 -6.78
CA THR A 32 7.77 -9.97 -5.32
C THR A 32 9.07 -9.45 -4.74
N ASP A 33 10.20 -9.73 -5.38
CA ASP A 33 11.54 -9.31 -4.92
C ASP A 33 11.72 -7.80 -5.04
N ARG A 34 11.08 -7.16 -6.03
CA ARG A 34 11.15 -5.72 -6.27
C ARG A 34 10.10 -4.92 -5.49
N LEU A 35 9.07 -5.58 -5.00
CA LEU A 35 7.94 -4.94 -4.35
C LEU A 35 8.34 -4.15 -3.09
N PRO A 36 9.18 -4.68 -2.16
CA PRO A 36 9.62 -3.93 -0.99
C PRO A 36 10.37 -2.66 -1.38
N ASP A 37 11.27 -2.75 -2.36
CA ASP A 37 12.05 -1.60 -2.85
C ASP A 37 11.17 -0.55 -3.54
N GLN A 38 10.22 -0.99 -4.38
CA GLN A 38 9.26 -0.10 -5.03
C GLN A 38 8.35 0.59 -4.03
N PHE A 39 7.91 -0.13 -3.00
CA PHE A 39 7.07 0.43 -1.94
C PHE A 39 7.84 1.39 -1.05
N SER A 40 9.10 1.07 -0.72
CA SER A 40 9.97 1.93 0.09
C SER A 40 10.36 3.24 -0.62
N ARG A 41 10.43 3.24 -1.95
CA ARG A 41 10.77 4.42 -2.77
C ARG A 41 9.55 5.16 -3.31
N LEU A 42 8.34 4.75 -2.91
CA LEU A 42 7.11 5.35 -3.41
C LEU A 42 6.93 6.74 -2.79
N GLU A 43 7.11 7.75 -3.62
CA GLU A 43 6.84 9.15 -3.30
C GLU A 43 5.84 9.75 -4.30
N GLN A 44 5.08 10.75 -3.87
CA GLN A 44 4.12 11.48 -4.72
C GLN A 44 4.84 12.18 -5.87
N GLY A 45 6.02 12.78 -5.61
CA GLY A 45 6.79 13.49 -6.64
C GLY A 45 5.91 14.52 -7.38
N PRO A 46 5.89 14.54 -8.72
CA PRO A 46 5.03 15.44 -9.50
C PRO A 46 3.60 14.89 -9.73
N MET A 47 3.24 13.74 -9.16
CA MET A 47 1.92 13.15 -9.35
C MET A 47 0.85 13.92 -8.58
N THR A 48 -0.36 13.96 -9.14
CA THR A 48 -1.54 14.35 -8.37
C THR A 48 -1.79 13.37 -7.24
N VAL A 49 -2.49 13.79 -6.19
CA VAL A 49 -2.85 12.93 -5.05
C VAL A 49 -3.55 11.65 -5.53
N SER A 50 -4.48 11.75 -6.48
CA SER A 50 -5.21 10.59 -7.02
C SER A 50 -4.31 9.62 -7.81
N LYS A 51 -3.32 10.13 -8.56
CA LYS A 51 -2.36 9.27 -9.29
C LYS A 51 -1.42 8.57 -8.31
N TYR A 52 -1.01 9.27 -7.26
CA TYR A 52 -0.20 8.72 -6.18
C TYR A 52 -0.94 7.63 -5.41
N GLU A 53 -2.18 7.90 -4.98
CA GLU A 53 -3.06 6.93 -4.33
C GLU A 53 -3.29 5.68 -5.18
N ALA A 54 -3.55 5.83 -6.48
CA ALA A 54 -3.71 4.68 -7.38
C ALA A 54 -2.43 3.83 -7.48
N ARG A 55 -1.24 4.46 -7.47
CA ARG A 55 0.04 3.73 -7.41
C ARG A 55 0.26 3.07 -6.04
N PHE A 56 -0.10 3.76 -4.96
CA PHE A 56 -0.04 3.22 -3.62
C PHE A 56 -0.89 1.95 -3.52
N HIS A 57 -2.16 1.98 -3.95
CA HIS A 57 -3.04 0.80 -3.92
C HIS A 57 -2.53 -0.39 -4.75
N LYS A 58 -1.91 -0.13 -5.90
CA LYS A 58 -1.31 -1.20 -6.74
C LYS A 58 -0.16 -1.92 -6.05
N LEU A 59 0.63 -1.20 -5.26
CA LEU A 59 1.74 -1.79 -4.50
C LEU A 59 1.28 -2.28 -3.12
N TYR A 60 0.20 -1.71 -2.58
CA TYR A 60 -0.40 -2.01 -1.29
C TYR A 60 -0.99 -3.41 -1.24
N TYR A 61 -1.83 -3.81 -2.21
CA TYR A 61 -2.53 -5.10 -2.13
C TYR A 61 -1.56 -6.30 -2.06
N PRO A 62 -0.48 -6.33 -2.87
CA PRO A 62 0.56 -7.36 -2.71
C PRO A 62 1.35 -7.18 -1.41
N ALA A 63 1.55 -5.94 -0.95
CA ALA A 63 2.30 -5.63 0.27
C ALA A 63 1.52 -5.97 1.55
N THR A 64 0.20 -5.85 1.61
CA THR A 64 -0.62 -6.18 2.80
C THR A 64 -0.65 -7.67 3.09
N ILE A 65 -0.41 -8.48 2.06
CA ILE A 65 -0.24 -9.91 2.21
C ILE A 65 1.09 -10.23 2.92
N ILE A 66 2.07 -9.30 2.85
CA ILE A 66 3.43 -9.43 3.38
C ILE A 66 3.63 -8.59 4.67
N PHE A 67 2.91 -7.47 4.83
CA PHE A 67 3.05 -6.47 5.89
C PHE A 67 1.69 -6.20 6.56
N PRO A 68 1.51 -6.55 7.83
CA PRO A 68 0.18 -6.83 8.36
C PRO A 68 -0.60 -5.65 8.99
N THR A 69 -0.07 -4.42 9.12
CA THR A 69 -0.76 -3.39 9.93
C THR A 69 -1.16 -2.13 9.16
N GLU A 70 -2.45 -1.81 9.20
CA GLU A 70 -3.06 -0.62 8.59
C GLU A 70 -2.41 0.70 9.07
N GLY A 71 -2.06 0.79 10.35
CA GLY A 71 -1.40 1.98 10.90
C GLY A 71 -0.01 2.25 10.31
N GLU A 72 0.76 1.21 10.00
CA GLU A 72 2.05 1.34 9.30
C GLU A 72 1.85 1.86 7.88
N ASN A 73 0.73 1.48 7.25
CA ASN A 73 0.40 1.86 5.88
C ASN A 73 0.00 3.33 5.79
N VAL A 74 -0.81 3.84 6.73
CA VAL A 74 -1.15 5.27 6.78
C VAL A 74 0.10 6.12 7.02
N ARG A 75 1.01 5.68 7.92
CA ARG A 75 2.29 6.35 8.15
C ARG A 75 3.14 6.41 6.87
N ARG A 76 3.27 5.30 6.14
CA ARG A 76 4.02 5.24 4.87
C ARG A 76 3.39 6.08 3.76
N PHE A 77 2.07 6.02 3.61
CA PHE A 77 1.35 6.85 2.65
C PHE A 77 1.63 8.34 2.89
N VAL A 78 1.60 8.76 4.16
CA VAL A 78 1.87 10.14 4.53
C VAL A 78 3.33 10.54 4.35
N HIS A 79 4.26 9.62 4.62
CA HIS A 79 5.69 9.85 4.41
C HIS A 79 6.03 10.15 2.95
N GLY A 80 5.41 9.44 2.00
CA GLY A 80 5.68 9.63 0.57
C GLY A 80 5.06 10.90 -0.03
N PHE A 81 4.26 11.68 0.69
CA PHE A 81 3.72 12.93 0.14
C PHE A 81 4.78 14.02 -0.03
N ARG A 82 4.55 14.94 -0.98
CA ARG A 82 5.40 16.14 -1.16
C ARG A 82 5.46 16.95 0.14
N TYR A 83 6.60 17.60 0.41
CA TYR A 83 6.87 18.29 1.68
C TYR A 83 5.73 19.20 2.18
N HIS A 84 5.21 20.10 1.34
CA HIS A 84 4.12 21.01 1.71
C HIS A 84 2.82 20.28 2.08
N LEU A 85 2.56 19.14 1.45
CA LEU A 85 1.42 18.30 1.76
C LEU A 85 1.73 17.47 3.03
N SER A 86 2.95 16.92 3.18
CA SER A 86 3.28 15.96 4.24
C SER A 86 3.38 16.59 5.63
N VAL A 87 3.77 17.86 5.75
CA VAL A 87 3.89 18.55 7.05
C VAL A 87 2.53 18.65 7.75
N ASP A 88 1.49 19.11 7.06
CA ASP A 88 0.17 19.30 7.66
C ASP A 88 -0.51 17.98 8.04
N ARG A 89 -0.32 16.93 7.23
CA ARG A 89 -1.00 15.64 7.44
C ARG A 89 -0.30 14.71 8.42
N LYS A 90 0.94 14.97 8.83
CA LYS A 90 1.60 14.22 9.93
C LYS A 90 0.77 14.26 11.21
N HIS A 91 0.12 15.39 11.49
CA HIS A 91 -0.78 15.55 12.64
C HIS A 91 -2.03 14.66 12.55
N MET A 92 -2.57 14.45 11.35
CA MET A 92 -3.74 13.57 11.15
C MET A 92 -3.41 12.10 11.44
N VAL A 93 -2.19 11.67 11.09
CA VAL A 93 -1.73 10.30 11.40
C VAL A 93 -1.56 10.11 12.91
N SER A 94 -0.96 11.09 13.61
CA SER A 94 -0.83 11.03 15.08
C SER A 94 -2.17 11.08 15.81
N ALA A 95 -3.20 11.68 15.20
CA ALA A 95 -4.56 11.74 15.73
C ALA A 95 -5.40 10.49 15.39
N GLY A 96 -4.81 9.46 14.76
CA GLY A 96 -5.50 8.21 14.44
C GLY A 96 -6.57 8.35 13.35
N ARG A 97 -6.45 9.35 12.47
CA ARG A 97 -7.39 9.55 11.36
C ARG A 97 -7.28 8.43 10.32
N SER A 98 -8.40 8.13 9.67
CA SER A 98 -8.47 7.06 8.67
C SER A 98 -7.66 7.39 7.41
N PHE A 99 -7.34 6.36 6.62
CA PHE A 99 -6.69 6.56 5.31
C PHE A 99 -7.51 7.49 4.40
N LEU A 100 -8.84 7.35 4.39
CA LEU A 100 -9.74 8.15 3.58
C LEU A 100 -9.70 9.63 3.99
N ASP A 101 -9.74 9.92 5.30
CA ASP A 101 -9.65 11.28 5.82
C ASP A 101 -8.37 11.97 5.34
N VAL A 102 -7.25 11.26 5.38
CA VAL A 102 -5.94 11.75 4.95
C VAL A 102 -5.92 12.04 3.44
N VAL A 103 -6.52 11.17 2.62
CA VAL A 103 -6.59 11.33 1.16
C VAL A 103 -7.48 12.52 0.78
N ASP A 104 -8.67 12.63 1.36
CA ASP A 104 -9.62 13.69 1.02
C ASP A 104 -9.08 15.07 1.42
N HIS A 105 -8.43 15.15 2.59
CA HIS A 105 -7.75 16.37 3.00
C HIS A 105 -6.56 16.71 2.08
N ALA A 106 -5.79 15.71 1.64
CA ALA A 106 -4.70 15.91 0.69
C ALA A 106 -5.19 16.46 -0.66
N ARG A 107 -6.31 15.93 -1.19
CA ARG A 107 -6.92 16.42 -2.44
C ARG A 107 -7.37 17.87 -2.30
N PHE A 108 -8.05 18.20 -1.20
CA PHE A 108 -8.49 19.57 -0.92
C PHE A 108 -7.32 20.57 -0.94
N MET A 109 -6.23 20.24 -0.25
CA MET A 109 -5.04 21.11 -0.21
C MET A 109 -4.32 21.22 -1.55
N GLU A 110 -4.24 20.13 -2.32
CA GLU A 110 -3.67 20.14 -3.69
C GLU A 110 -4.47 21.06 -4.62
N HIS A 111 -5.80 21.13 -4.46
CA HIS A 111 -6.64 22.04 -5.24
C HIS A 111 -6.38 23.51 -4.90
N ILE A 112 -6.30 23.86 -3.61
CA ILE A 112 -6.02 25.24 -3.16
C ILE A 112 -4.70 25.75 -3.74
N HIS A 113 -3.64 24.93 -3.68
CA HIS A 113 -2.30 25.35 -4.11
C HIS A 113 -2.09 25.38 -5.64
N ARG A 114 -3.10 24.99 -6.42
CA ARG A 114 -3.04 25.01 -7.89
C ARG A 114 -3.75 26.24 -8.48
N GLU A 115 -4.47 27.00 -7.65
CA GLU A 115 -5.21 28.20 -8.05
C GLU A 115 -4.48 29.51 -7.68
N ASP A 116 -3.29 29.42 -7.07
CA ASP A 116 -2.33 30.53 -6.85
C ASP A 116 -1.19 30.51 -7.89
#